data_AF-A0A7T4FNC4-F1
#
_entry.id   AF-A0A7T4FNC4-F1
#
_cell.length_a   1.000
_cell.length_b   1.000
_cell.length_c   1.000
_cell.angle_alpha   90.00
_cell.angle_beta   90.00
_cell.angle_gamma   90.00
#
_symmetry.space_group_name_H-M   'P 1'
#
loop_
_entity.id
_entity.type
_entity.pdbx_description
1 polymer ?
#
loop_
_entity_poly.entity_id
_entity_poly.type
_entity_poly.pdbx_seq_one_letter_code
_entity_poly.pdbx_strand_id
1 'polypeptide(L)'
;MKIRSVETALRADVSQNVPSGVDALGIFDNLVQPIFPFPLENLSIILSFSEMEGPTMYQVRVNAPNDDLITKGDFGVLPDQFGYGRKVVNLGGILITERGKYSVDIFEIGADNKLKFLKTKRLFNADYPPQREISDAEKEAILADEKLIKMVKTEFKPFEFANDESVKPIKLQISLDNSVPVEEGYISFPEDDTIEIKGKKFDLTGMRRHVEWMFGRPIPRAEEETPEENK
;
A
#
# COMPACT_ATOMS: atom_id res chain seq x y z
N MET A 1 -19.89 -6.08 25.86
CA MET A 1 -18.74 -5.47 25.15
C MET A 1 -18.63 -5.97 23.72
N LYS A 2 -18.59 -5.02 22.76
CA LYS A 2 -18.48 -5.30 21.32
C LYS A 2 -17.43 -4.40 20.68
N ILE A 3 -16.59 -4.99 19.83
CA ILE A 3 -15.75 -4.24 18.89
C ILE A 3 -16.69 -3.64 17.83
N ARG A 4 -16.81 -2.31 17.86
CA ARG A 4 -17.73 -1.55 16.99
C ARG A 4 -17.12 -1.35 15.60
N SER A 5 -15.93 -0.79 15.53
CA SER A 5 -15.19 -0.60 14.28
C SER A 5 -13.69 -0.75 14.49
N VAL A 6 -13.02 -1.09 13.39
CA VAL A 6 -11.57 -1.09 13.23
C VAL A 6 -11.31 -0.41 11.91
N GLU A 7 -10.60 0.71 11.94
CA GLU A 7 -10.30 1.53 10.78
C GLU A 7 -8.80 1.71 10.66
N THR A 8 -8.31 1.77 9.42
CA THR A 8 -6.91 2.04 9.11
C THR A 8 -6.76 3.41 8.47
N ALA A 9 -5.73 4.13 8.90
CA ALA A 9 -5.39 5.44 8.38
C ALA A 9 -3.88 5.58 8.22
N LEU A 10 -3.42 6.44 7.31
CA LEU A 10 -2.00 6.80 7.21
C LEU A 10 -1.54 7.48 8.50
N ARG A 11 -2.39 8.32 9.08
CA ARG A 11 -2.15 8.94 10.39
C ARG A 11 -3.47 9.14 11.13
N ALA A 12 -3.48 8.90 12.43
CA ALA A 12 -4.59 9.27 13.29
C ALA A 12 -4.08 9.75 14.64
N ASP A 13 -4.78 10.72 15.23
CA ASP A 13 -4.49 11.27 16.55
C ASP A 13 -5.82 11.54 17.29
N VAL A 14 -5.82 11.44 18.61
CA VAL A 14 -7.01 11.83 19.41
C VAL A 14 -7.21 13.34 19.23
N SER A 15 -8.44 13.74 18.88
CA SER A 15 -8.71 15.14 18.58
C SER A 15 -8.57 16.00 19.83
N GLN A 16 -7.86 17.13 19.69
CA GLN A 16 -7.74 18.12 20.74
C GLN A 16 -8.99 19.02 20.83
N ASN A 17 -9.76 19.11 19.73
CA ASN A 17 -10.87 20.04 19.60
C ASN A 17 -12.24 19.38 19.77
N VAL A 18 -12.33 18.07 19.48
CA VAL A 18 -13.58 17.31 19.59
C VAL A 18 -13.44 16.27 20.69
N PRO A 19 -14.18 16.39 21.81
CA PRO A 19 -14.18 15.36 22.86
C PRO A 19 -14.50 13.99 22.28
N SER A 20 -13.67 12.99 22.59
CA SER A 20 -13.76 11.62 22.05
C SER A 20 -13.65 11.51 20.52
N GLY A 21 -13.32 12.60 19.83
CA GLY A 21 -13.05 12.65 18.40
C GLY A 21 -11.67 12.09 18.06
N VAL A 22 -11.49 11.67 16.82
CA VAL A 22 -10.20 11.30 16.24
C VAL A 22 -10.02 12.07 14.95
N ASP A 23 -8.89 12.76 14.86
CA ASP A 23 -8.46 13.41 13.63
C ASP A 23 -7.65 12.38 12.85
N ALA A 24 -8.12 12.02 11.66
CA ALA A 24 -7.52 10.98 10.84
C ALA A 24 -7.25 11.49 9.42
N LEU A 25 -6.05 11.21 8.92
CA LEU A 25 -5.61 11.52 7.57
C LEU A 25 -5.50 10.22 6.77
N GLY A 26 -6.16 10.20 5.60
CA GLY A 26 -6.09 9.09 4.65
C GLY A 26 -6.59 7.80 5.27
N ILE A 27 -7.87 7.73 5.64
CA ILE A 27 -8.52 6.46 5.99
C ILE A 27 -8.66 5.63 4.71
N PHE A 28 -8.27 4.36 4.77
CA PHE A 28 -8.32 3.46 3.61
C PHE A 28 -8.61 2.02 4.04
N ASP A 29 -9.14 1.23 3.11
CA ASP A 29 -9.36 -0.21 3.25
C ASP A 29 -8.61 -1.03 2.18
N ASN A 30 -8.02 -0.35 1.19
CA ASN A 30 -7.21 -0.93 0.13
C ASN A 30 -5.93 -0.11 -0.06
N LEU A 31 -4.81 -0.79 -0.21
CA LEU A 31 -3.50 -0.23 -0.51
C LEU A 31 -3.03 -0.78 -1.85
N VAL A 32 -3.07 0.05 -2.89
CA VAL A 32 -2.66 -0.33 -4.24
C VAL A 32 -1.22 0.11 -4.47
N GLN A 33 -0.32 -0.83 -4.70
CA GLN A 33 1.09 -0.57 -4.96
C GLN A 33 1.57 -1.37 -6.17
N PRO A 34 2.40 -0.80 -7.05
CA PRO A 34 2.88 -1.49 -8.25
C PRO A 34 3.94 -2.57 -7.93
N ILE A 35 4.61 -2.47 -6.78
CA ILE A 35 5.75 -3.32 -6.42
C ILE A 35 5.64 -3.68 -4.93
N PHE A 36 6.01 -4.92 -4.60
CA PHE A 36 6.23 -5.39 -3.24
C PHE A 36 7.65 -5.96 -3.09
N PRO A 37 8.30 -5.85 -1.92
CA PRO A 37 7.77 -5.21 -0.71
C PRO A 37 7.74 -3.67 -0.83
N PHE A 38 6.79 -3.04 -0.14
CA PHE A 38 6.62 -1.58 -0.12
C PHE A 38 6.68 -1.05 1.32
N PRO A 39 7.58 -0.10 1.64
CA PRO A 39 7.62 0.52 2.96
C PRO A 39 6.47 1.53 3.11
N LEU A 40 5.59 1.30 4.08
CA LEU A 40 4.57 2.26 4.48
C LEU A 40 5.08 3.03 5.70
N GLU A 41 5.38 4.31 5.53
CA GLU A 41 6.04 5.14 6.56
C GLU A 41 5.23 5.28 7.84
N ASN A 42 3.90 5.37 7.72
CA ASN A 42 3.01 5.54 8.84
C ASN A 42 1.73 4.72 8.63
N LEU A 43 1.38 3.93 9.65
CA LEU A 43 0.08 3.30 9.76
C LEU A 43 -0.49 3.52 11.15
N SER A 44 -1.75 3.93 11.19
CA SER A 44 -2.54 4.07 12.41
C SER A 44 -3.76 3.17 12.35
N ILE A 45 -4.07 2.50 13.46
CA ILE A 45 -5.29 1.71 13.63
C ILE A 45 -6.17 2.43 14.64
N ILE A 46 -7.42 2.70 14.26
CA ILE A 46 -8.44 3.28 15.13
C ILE A 46 -9.39 2.17 15.56
N LEU A 47 -9.40 1.89 16.85
CA LEU A 47 -10.22 0.85 17.46
C LEU A 47 -11.35 1.50 18.26
N SER A 48 -12.59 1.16 17.92
CA SER A 48 -13.77 1.63 18.63
C SER A 48 -14.50 0.47 19.31
N PHE A 49 -14.86 0.67 20.57
CA PHE A 49 -15.51 -0.30 21.44
C PHE A 49 -16.84 0.25 21.94
N SER A 50 -17.76 -0.64 22.28
CA SER A 50 -19.09 -0.31 22.79
C SER A 50 -19.54 -1.32 23.84
N GLU A 51 -20.50 -0.94 24.67
CA GLU A 51 -21.01 -1.77 25.77
C GLU A 51 -19.88 -2.19 26.73
N MET A 52 -18.98 -1.26 27.03
CA MET A 52 -17.91 -1.44 28.02
C MET A 52 -18.45 -1.12 29.40
N GLU A 53 -18.19 -2.01 30.36
CA GLU A 53 -18.66 -1.88 31.74
C GLU A 53 -17.64 -1.16 32.65
N GLY A 54 -16.41 -0.99 32.17
CA GLY A 54 -15.34 -0.32 32.89
C GLY A 54 -14.03 -0.27 32.08
N PRO A 55 -12.93 0.22 32.68
CA PRO A 55 -11.61 0.18 32.05
C PRO A 55 -11.23 -1.24 31.65
N THR A 56 -10.73 -1.42 30.43
CA THR A 56 -10.37 -2.76 29.91
C THR A 56 -9.01 -2.71 29.21
N MET A 57 -8.21 -3.75 29.42
CA MET A 57 -6.91 -3.94 28.77
C MET A 57 -7.04 -4.86 27.57
N TYR A 58 -6.35 -4.54 26.49
CA TYR A 58 -6.37 -5.30 25.25
C TYR A 58 -4.97 -5.57 24.74
N GLN A 59 -4.85 -6.65 23.97
CA GLN A 59 -3.72 -6.90 23.09
C GLN A 59 -4.22 -6.93 21.66
N VAL A 60 -3.49 -6.30 20.75
CA VAL A 60 -3.69 -6.45 19.30
C VAL A 60 -2.49 -7.12 18.66
N ARG A 61 -2.73 -7.91 17.63
CA ARG A 61 -1.71 -8.56 16.80
C ARG A 61 -2.02 -8.28 15.35
N VAL A 62 -1.11 -7.64 14.64
CA VAL A 62 -1.25 -7.32 13.23
C VAL A 62 -0.55 -8.41 12.44
N ASN A 63 -1.26 -9.01 11.50
CA ASN A 63 -0.79 -10.17 10.75
C ASN A 63 -0.75 -9.87 9.25
N ALA A 64 0.24 -10.45 8.58
CA ALA A 64 0.41 -10.46 7.15
C ALA A 64 -0.60 -11.44 6.47
N PRO A 65 -0.74 -11.42 5.13
CA PRO A 65 -1.65 -12.29 4.40
C PRO A 65 -1.38 -13.79 4.60
N ASN A 66 -0.13 -14.15 4.87
CA ASN A 66 0.30 -15.51 5.20
C ASN A 66 0.16 -15.86 6.70
N ASP A 67 -0.55 -15.03 7.47
CA ASP A 67 -0.73 -15.11 8.93
C ASP A 67 0.54 -14.89 9.77
N ASP A 68 1.66 -14.45 9.19
CA ASP A 68 2.84 -14.06 9.95
C ASP A 68 2.56 -12.82 10.80
N LEU A 69 3.02 -12.86 12.06
CA LEU A 69 2.90 -11.73 12.97
C LEU A 69 3.85 -10.60 12.54
N ILE A 70 3.28 -9.46 12.16
CA ILE A 70 4.03 -8.24 11.85
C ILE A 70 4.40 -7.52 13.14
N THR A 71 3.41 -7.26 13.99
CA THR A 71 3.61 -6.55 15.26
C THR A 71 2.47 -6.82 16.23
N LYS A 72 2.72 -6.57 17.52
CA LYS A 72 1.72 -6.67 18.58
C LYS A 72 1.89 -5.56 19.61
N GLY A 73 0.83 -5.22 20.30
CA GLY A 73 0.88 -4.22 21.36
C GLY A 73 -0.29 -4.31 22.33
N ASP A 74 -0.02 -3.92 23.57
CA ASP A 74 -1.00 -3.90 24.65
C ASP A 74 -1.42 -2.45 24.96
N PHE A 75 -2.69 -2.23 25.26
CA PHE A 75 -3.20 -0.92 25.63
C PHE A 75 -4.46 -0.99 26.50
N GLY A 76 -4.67 0.03 27.32
CA GLY A 76 -5.91 0.25 28.05
C GLY A 76 -6.87 1.15 27.29
N VAL A 77 -8.17 0.88 27.45
CA VAL A 77 -9.25 1.75 27.00
C VAL A 77 -10.16 2.05 28.18
N LEU A 78 -10.43 3.34 28.39
CA LEU A 78 -11.40 3.82 29.35
C LEU A 78 -12.71 4.15 28.60
N PRO A 79 -13.86 3.62 29.03
CA PRO A 79 -15.12 3.99 28.42
C PRO A 79 -15.59 5.37 28.88
N ASP A 80 -16.35 6.03 28.02
CA ASP A 80 -17.15 7.21 28.38
C ASP A 80 -18.38 6.81 29.21
N GLN A 81 -19.17 7.82 29.61
CA GLN A 81 -20.39 7.64 30.40
C GLN A 81 -21.48 6.77 29.73
N PHE A 82 -21.35 6.48 28.44
CA PHE A 82 -22.27 5.65 27.66
C PHE A 82 -21.68 4.27 27.35
N GLY A 83 -20.49 3.94 27.88
CA GLY A 83 -19.84 2.67 27.64
C GLY A 83 -19.13 2.58 26.27
N TYR A 84 -18.83 3.71 25.63
CA TYR A 84 -18.01 3.75 24.41
C TYR A 84 -16.56 4.05 24.74
N GLY A 85 -15.65 3.27 24.17
CA GLY A 85 -14.21 3.48 24.28
C GLY A 85 -13.58 3.58 22.91
N ARG A 86 -12.50 4.34 22.80
CA ARG A 86 -11.72 4.43 21.57
C ARG A 86 -10.23 4.44 21.87
N LYS A 87 -9.45 3.81 20.99
CA LYS A 87 -7.99 3.86 21.02
C LYS A 87 -7.44 4.07 19.62
N VAL A 88 -6.48 4.98 19.52
CA VAL A 88 -5.60 5.08 18.36
C VAL A 88 -4.31 4.35 18.68
N VAL A 89 -3.89 3.45 17.79
CA VAL A 89 -2.64 2.70 17.87
C VAL A 89 -1.80 3.08 16.66
N ASN A 90 -0.74 3.84 16.90
CA ASN A 90 0.21 4.25 15.87
C ASN A 90 1.32 3.19 15.78
N LEU A 91 1.38 2.51 14.63
CA LEU A 91 2.35 1.43 14.39
C LEU A 91 3.68 1.95 13.84
N GLY A 92 3.73 3.21 13.41
CA GLY A 92 4.88 3.78 12.72
C GLY A 92 5.08 3.13 11.34
N GLY A 93 6.34 3.03 10.94
CA GLY A 93 6.73 2.44 9.66
C GLY A 93 6.61 0.93 9.66
N ILE A 94 5.90 0.38 8.67
CA ILE A 94 5.78 -1.07 8.46
C ILE A 94 6.17 -1.44 7.03
N LEU A 95 6.71 -2.64 6.84
CA LEU A 95 6.99 -3.18 5.52
C LEU A 95 5.81 -4.03 5.06
N ILE A 96 5.16 -3.64 3.97
CA ILE A 96 4.13 -4.44 3.30
C ILE A 96 4.85 -5.40 2.37
N THR A 97 4.95 -6.66 2.78
CA THR A 97 5.78 -7.67 2.12
C THR A 97 5.17 -8.26 0.87
N GLU A 98 3.85 -8.42 0.85
CA GLU A 98 3.14 -9.14 -0.20
C GLU A 98 1.71 -8.63 -0.38
N ARG A 99 1.05 -9.13 -1.43
CA ARG A 99 -0.36 -8.87 -1.69
C ARG A 99 -1.26 -9.70 -0.79
N GLY A 100 -2.45 -9.17 -0.56
CA GLY A 100 -3.54 -9.86 0.11
C GLY A 100 -3.99 -9.13 1.37
N LYS A 101 -4.68 -9.90 2.20
CA LYS A 101 -5.47 -9.36 3.30
C LYS A 101 -4.62 -9.23 4.56
N TYR A 102 -4.29 -8.01 4.93
CA TYR A 102 -3.70 -7.71 6.23
C TYR A 102 -4.80 -7.65 7.30
N SER A 103 -4.52 -8.19 8.48
CA SER A 103 -5.54 -8.36 9.52
C SER A 103 -5.03 -7.97 10.91
N VAL A 104 -5.97 -7.79 11.84
CA VAL A 104 -5.70 -7.60 13.25
C VAL A 104 -6.53 -8.57 14.08
N ASP A 105 -5.86 -9.31 14.95
CA ASP A 105 -6.49 -10.08 16.02
C ASP A 105 -6.55 -9.23 17.27
N ILE A 106 -7.71 -9.23 17.92
CA ILE A 106 -7.99 -8.44 19.11
C ILE A 106 -8.30 -9.38 20.27
N PHE A 107 -7.58 -9.20 21.37
CA PHE A 107 -7.71 -9.97 22.60
C PHE A 107 -8.03 -9.02 23.76
N GLU A 108 -8.86 -9.49 24.68
CA GLU A 108 -9.03 -8.90 26.00
C GLU A 108 -8.01 -9.53 26.96
N ILE A 109 -7.35 -8.71 27.78
CA ILE A 109 -6.41 -9.17 28.80
C ILE A 109 -7.19 -9.27 30.11
N GLY A 110 -7.43 -10.51 30.56
CA GLY A 110 -8.11 -10.78 31.82
C GLY A 110 -7.29 -10.40 33.05
N ALA A 111 -7.93 -10.33 34.22
CA ALA A 111 -7.26 -10.03 35.49
C ALA A 111 -6.16 -11.04 35.88
N ASP A 112 -6.22 -12.26 35.34
CA ASP A 112 -5.20 -13.30 35.48
C ASP A 112 -4.10 -13.24 34.40
N ASN A 113 -4.04 -12.14 33.64
CA ASN A 113 -3.17 -11.91 32.47
C ASN A 113 -3.38 -12.93 31.33
N LYS A 114 -4.48 -13.69 31.32
CA LYS A 114 -4.79 -14.55 30.18
C LYS A 114 -5.46 -13.76 29.08
N LEU A 115 -5.07 -14.11 27.85
CA LEU A 115 -5.64 -13.55 26.64
C LEU A 115 -6.94 -14.27 26.29
N LYS A 116 -8.03 -13.51 26.24
CA LYS A 116 -9.30 -13.96 25.69
C LYS A 116 -9.45 -13.40 24.29
N PHE A 117 -9.43 -14.28 23.29
CA PHE A 117 -9.65 -13.87 21.90
C PHE A 117 -11.05 -13.29 21.74
N LEU A 118 -11.14 -12.12 21.12
CA LEU A 118 -12.42 -11.48 20.81
C LEU A 118 -12.78 -11.66 19.35
N LYS A 119 -11.90 -11.21 18.43
CA LYS A 119 -12.20 -11.18 17.00
C LYS A 119 -10.97 -10.89 16.14
N THR A 120 -10.99 -11.41 14.92
CA THR A 120 -10.13 -10.97 13.81
C THR A 120 -10.87 -9.98 12.93
N LYS A 121 -10.22 -8.88 12.55
CA LYS A 121 -10.73 -7.86 11.63
C LYS A 121 -9.74 -7.63 10.50
N ARG A 122 -10.26 -7.35 9.30
CA ARG A 122 -9.43 -6.88 8.20
C ARG A 122 -8.98 -5.46 8.52
N LEU A 123 -7.70 -5.18 8.28
CA LEU A 123 -7.16 -3.83 8.26
C LEU A 123 -7.35 -3.27 6.85
N PHE A 124 -6.56 -3.75 5.90
CA PHE A 124 -6.66 -3.37 4.49
C PHE A 124 -6.33 -4.57 3.59
N ASN A 125 -6.65 -4.46 2.30
CA ASN A 125 -6.13 -5.35 1.26
C ASN A 125 -4.98 -4.66 0.54
N ALA A 126 -3.84 -5.34 0.40
CA ALA A 126 -2.74 -4.87 -0.42
C ALA A 126 -2.83 -5.52 -1.81
N ASP A 127 -2.91 -4.73 -2.87
CA ASP A 127 -3.09 -5.24 -4.23
C ASP A 127 -2.18 -4.53 -5.24
N TYR A 128 -2.01 -5.17 -6.39
CA TYR A 128 -1.50 -4.50 -7.58
C TYR A 128 -2.56 -3.56 -8.17
N PRO A 129 -2.14 -2.58 -8.99
CA PRO A 129 -3.06 -1.85 -9.84
C PRO A 129 -3.98 -2.82 -10.61
N PRO A 130 -5.24 -2.43 -10.85
CA PRO A 130 -6.12 -3.22 -11.69
C PRO A 130 -5.50 -3.37 -13.08
N GLN A 131 -5.73 -4.52 -13.72
CA GLN A 131 -5.32 -4.70 -15.10
C GLN A 131 -6.16 -3.79 -15.99
N ARG A 132 -5.51 -3.09 -16.92
CA ARG A 132 -6.23 -2.28 -17.89
C ARG A 132 -6.68 -3.16 -19.05
N GLU A 133 -7.94 -3.07 -19.41
CA GLU A 133 -8.47 -3.66 -20.63
C GLU A 133 -8.37 -2.61 -21.75
N ILE A 134 -7.61 -2.91 -22.82
CA ILE A 134 -7.51 -2.07 -24.01
C ILE A 134 -8.10 -2.87 -25.17
N SER A 135 -9.17 -2.35 -25.77
CA SER A 135 -9.77 -2.96 -26.96
C SER A 135 -8.89 -2.74 -28.20
N ASP A 136 -9.03 -3.60 -29.22
CA ASP A 136 -8.29 -3.43 -30.49
C ASP A 136 -8.55 -2.06 -31.14
N ALA A 137 -9.80 -1.59 -31.10
CA ALA A 137 -10.17 -0.27 -31.63
C ALA A 137 -9.53 0.89 -30.84
N GLU A 138 -9.47 0.78 -29.52
CA GLU A 138 -8.78 1.77 -28.68
C GLU A 138 -7.28 1.75 -28.94
N LYS A 139 -6.70 0.55 -29.09
CA LYS A 139 -5.29 0.39 -29.42
C LYS A 139 -4.94 1.08 -30.74
N GLU A 140 -5.73 0.84 -31.79
CA GLU A 140 -5.55 1.50 -33.09
C GLU A 140 -5.65 3.03 -32.98
N ALA A 141 -6.63 3.53 -32.21
CA ALA A 141 -6.80 4.97 -31.98
C ALA A 141 -5.58 5.58 -31.25
N ILE A 142 -5.04 4.90 -30.24
CA ILE A 142 -3.84 5.37 -29.52
C ILE A 142 -2.61 5.35 -30.44
N LEU A 143 -2.45 4.32 -31.26
CA LEU A 143 -1.31 4.19 -32.17
C LEU A 143 -1.33 5.24 -33.29
N ALA A 144 -2.52 5.70 -33.70
CA ALA A 144 -2.69 6.72 -34.73
C ALA A 144 -2.42 8.15 -34.23
N ASP A 145 -2.49 8.42 -32.93
CA ASP A 145 -2.27 9.76 -32.35
C ASP A 145 -0.86 9.90 -31.77
N GLU A 146 -0.02 10.69 -32.44
CA GLU A 146 1.36 10.97 -32.02
C GLU A 146 1.47 11.73 -30.70
N LYS A 147 0.39 12.37 -30.24
CA LYS A 147 0.37 13.12 -28.97
C LYS A 147 0.15 12.23 -27.76
N LEU A 148 -0.10 10.93 -27.96
CA LEU A 148 -0.41 10.00 -26.91
C LEU A 148 0.78 9.10 -26.56
N ILE A 149 0.84 8.71 -25.29
CA ILE A 149 1.84 7.76 -24.81
C ILE A 149 1.54 6.38 -25.41
N LYS A 150 2.49 5.88 -26.20
CA LYS A 150 2.48 4.53 -26.80
C LYS A 150 3.61 3.64 -26.31
N MET A 151 4.58 4.22 -25.61
CA MET A 151 5.75 3.54 -25.08
C MET A 151 6.16 4.22 -23.78
N VAL A 152 6.52 3.41 -22.81
CA VAL A 152 6.99 3.87 -21.50
C VAL A 152 8.31 3.17 -21.19
N LYS A 153 9.28 3.97 -20.76
CA LYS A 153 10.56 3.51 -20.22
C LYS A 153 10.51 3.64 -18.70
N THR A 154 10.93 2.60 -18.02
CA THR A 154 11.00 2.59 -16.56
C THR A 154 12.26 1.88 -16.11
N GLU A 155 12.63 2.08 -14.84
CA GLU A 155 13.77 1.43 -14.22
C GLU A 155 13.29 0.63 -13.01
N PHE A 156 13.77 -0.60 -12.90
CA PHE A 156 13.46 -1.47 -11.79
C PHE A 156 14.71 -1.84 -11.01
N LYS A 157 14.67 -1.61 -9.70
CA LYS A 157 15.66 -2.10 -8.75
C LYS A 157 14.92 -2.63 -7.52
N PRO A 158 15.08 -3.91 -7.16
CA PRO A 158 14.40 -4.46 -5.99
C PRO A 158 14.77 -3.71 -4.71
N PHE A 159 13.79 -3.57 -3.82
CA PHE A 159 13.98 -2.93 -2.52
C PHE A 159 15.14 -3.56 -1.72
N GLU A 160 15.24 -4.90 -1.73
CA GLU A 160 16.31 -5.62 -1.03
C GLU A 160 17.72 -5.32 -1.55
N PHE A 161 17.84 -4.80 -2.76
CA PHE A 161 19.11 -4.39 -3.36
C PHE A 161 19.25 -2.87 -3.48
N ALA A 162 18.31 -2.07 -2.95
CA ALA A 162 18.28 -0.62 -3.16
C ALA A 162 19.65 0.05 -2.88
N ASN A 163 20.30 -0.36 -1.79
CA ASN A 163 21.61 0.15 -1.34
C ASN A 163 22.82 -0.66 -1.86
N ASP A 164 22.61 -1.72 -2.65
CA ASP A 164 23.68 -2.49 -3.26
C ASP A 164 24.12 -1.83 -4.57
N GLU A 165 25.28 -1.19 -4.57
CA GLU A 165 25.86 -0.52 -5.75
C GLU A 165 26.25 -1.50 -6.87
N SER A 166 26.47 -2.79 -6.54
CA SER A 166 26.79 -3.81 -7.54
C SER A 166 25.58 -4.21 -8.39
N VAL A 167 24.36 -3.91 -7.91
CA VAL A 167 23.12 -4.14 -8.66
C VAL A 167 22.70 -2.82 -9.32
N LYS A 168 22.89 -2.74 -10.63
CA LYS A 168 22.40 -1.60 -11.42
C LYS A 168 20.88 -1.73 -11.63
N PRO A 169 20.14 -0.60 -11.68
CA PRO A 169 18.74 -0.61 -12.10
C PRO A 169 18.60 -1.23 -13.49
N ILE A 170 17.56 -2.03 -13.67
CA ILE A 170 17.24 -2.66 -14.94
C ILE A 170 16.31 -1.72 -15.70
N LYS A 171 16.75 -1.31 -16.88
CA LYS A 171 16.01 -0.42 -17.77
C LYS A 171 15.04 -1.24 -18.62
N LEU A 172 13.75 -0.99 -18.43
CA LEU A 172 12.65 -1.72 -19.05
C LEU A 172 11.90 -0.81 -20.01
N GLN A 173 11.57 -1.33 -21.18
CA GLN A 173 10.71 -0.68 -22.16
C GLN A 173 9.43 -1.49 -22.34
N ILE A 174 8.29 -0.82 -22.21
CA ILE A 174 6.96 -1.38 -22.47
C ILE A 174 6.34 -0.57 -23.58
N SER A 175 6.05 -1.21 -24.70
CA SER A 175 5.40 -0.62 -25.87
C SER A 175 3.98 -1.17 -26.00
N LEU A 176 3.04 -0.33 -26.44
CA LEU A 176 1.70 -0.78 -26.81
C LEU A 176 1.74 -1.65 -28.09
N ASP A 177 2.70 -1.38 -28.97
CA ASP A 177 3.01 -2.17 -30.15
C ASP A 177 4.34 -2.93 -29.95
N ASN A 178 4.26 -4.25 -29.92
CA ASN A 178 5.39 -5.14 -29.69
C ASN A 178 6.36 -5.21 -30.87
N SER A 179 6.00 -4.66 -32.03
CA SER A 179 6.89 -4.57 -33.19
C SER A 179 7.92 -3.44 -33.06
N VAL A 180 7.71 -2.51 -32.12
CA VAL A 180 8.61 -1.37 -31.89
C VAL A 180 9.95 -1.88 -31.36
N PRO A 181 11.07 -1.52 -32.00
CA PRO A 181 12.40 -1.88 -31.52
C PRO A 181 12.63 -1.41 -30.08
N VAL A 182 13.32 -2.24 -29.30
CA VAL A 182 13.81 -1.86 -27.98
C VAL A 182 14.99 -0.92 -28.15
N GLU A 183 14.98 0.19 -27.43
CA GLU A 183 16.09 1.15 -27.49
C GLU A 183 17.37 0.63 -26.84
N GLU A 184 18.51 1.18 -27.26
CA GLU A 184 19.82 0.79 -26.77
C GLU A 184 19.92 0.96 -25.23
N GLY A 185 20.36 -0.09 -24.55
CA GLY A 185 20.48 -0.12 -23.10
C GLY A 185 19.19 -0.43 -22.35
N TYR A 186 18.07 -0.64 -23.04
CA TYR A 186 16.81 -1.16 -22.48
C TYR A 186 16.64 -2.64 -22.83
N ILE A 187 15.84 -3.33 -22.02
CA ILE A 187 15.28 -4.64 -22.37
C ILE A 187 13.77 -4.52 -22.52
N SER A 188 13.18 -5.38 -23.36
CA SER A 188 11.73 -5.53 -23.39
C SER A 188 11.22 -6.04 -22.04
N PHE A 189 10.03 -5.60 -21.65
CA PHE A 189 9.40 -6.10 -20.44
C PHE A 189 9.08 -7.60 -20.56
N PRO A 190 9.46 -8.45 -19.58
CA PRO A 190 9.26 -9.90 -19.64
C PRO A 190 7.80 -10.31 -19.86
N GLU A 191 7.53 -11.26 -20.76
CA GLU A 191 6.16 -11.72 -21.06
C GLU A 191 5.48 -12.41 -19.86
N ASP A 192 6.25 -13.09 -19.01
CA ASP A 192 5.79 -13.77 -17.80
C ASP A 192 5.82 -12.88 -16.55
N ASP A 193 6.02 -11.57 -16.75
CA ASP A 193 6.11 -10.55 -15.70
C ASP A 193 7.18 -10.85 -14.64
N THR A 194 8.17 -11.68 -14.95
CA THR A 194 9.18 -12.10 -13.98
C THR A 194 10.58 -11.69 -14.41
N ILE A 195 11.38 -11.21 -13.46
CA ILE A 195 12.81 -10.97 -13.70
C ILE A 195 13.66 -11.65 -12.62
N GLU A 196 14.81 -12.19 -13.03
CA GLU A 196 15.77 -12.81 -12.13
C GLU A 196 16.97 -11.89 -11.88
N ILE A 197 17.24 -11.59 -10.61
CA ILE A 197 18.37 -10.76 -10.19
C ILE A 197 19.10 -11.49 -9.08
N LYS A 198 20.40 -11.79 -9.29
CA LYS A 198 21.24 -12.54 -8.35
C LYS A 198 20.60 -13.86 -7.85
N GLY A 199 19.93 -14.60 -8.75
CA GLY A 199 19.31 -15.89 -8.42
C GLY A 199 17.94 -15.82 -7.74
N LYS A 200 17.37 -14.61 -7.59
CA LYS A 200 16.02 -14.40 -7.04
C LYS A 200 15.07 -13.88 -8.10
N LYS A 201 13.85 -14.41 -8.11
CA LYS A 201 12.77 -14.01 -9.00
C LYS A 201 11.93 -12.90 -8.38
N PHE A 202 11.60 -11.90 -9.19
CA PHE A 202 10.76 -10.76 -8.81
C PHE A 202 9.55 -10.68 -9.71
N ASP A 203 8.36 -10.54 -9.10
CA ASP A 203 7.08 -10.34 -9.78
C ASP A 203 6.91 -8.85 -10.14
N LEU A 204 6.82 -8.57 -11.44
CA LEU A 204 6.65 -7.26 -12.04
C LEU A 204 5.21 -7.01 -12.50
N THR A 205 4.26 -7.90 -12.23
CA THR A 205 2.86 -7.80 -12.67
C THR A 205 2.27 -6.43 -12.33
N GLY A 206 2.47 -5.95 -11.10
CA GLY A 206 1.95 -4.65 -10.69
C GLY A 206 2.58 -3.47 -11.42
N MET A 207 3.86 -3.58 -11.79
CA MET A 207 4.57 -2.56 -12.56
C MET A 207 4.07 -2.52 -14.00
N ARG A 208 3.84 -3.68 -14.64
CA ARG A 208 3.19 -3.74 -15.96
C ARG A 208 1.85 -3.03 -15.92
N ARG A 209 0.98 -3.44 -14.98
CA ARG A 209 -0.37 -2.88 -14.88
C ARG A 209 -0.33 -1.37 -14.64
N HIS A 210 0.58 -0.90 -13.77
CA HIS A 210 0.77 0.53 -13.55
C HIS A 210 1.12 1.29 -14.84
N VAL A 211 2.03 0.74 -15.64
CA VAL A 211 2.45 1.34 -16.91
C VAL A 211 1.36 1.29 -17.97
N GLU A 212 0.59 0.20 -18.04
CA GLU A 212 -0.53 0.08 -18.98
C GLU A 212 -1.55 1.22 -18.82
N TRP A 213 -1.76 1.72 -17.60
CA TRP A 213 -2.62 2.88 -17.33
C TRP A 213 -2.11 4.22 -17.87
N MET A 214 -0.85 4.28 -18.33
CA MET A 214 -0.27 5.46 -18.97
C MET A 214 -0.57 5.53 -20.46
N PHE A 215 -0.82 4.39 -21.13
CA PHE A 215 -1.06 4.40 -22.59
C PHE A 215 -2.26 5.26 -22.97
N GLY A 216 -2.20 5.96 -24.09
CA GLY A 216 -3.31 6.81 -24.51
C GLY A 216 -3.50 8.09 -23.67
N ARG A 217 -2.69 8.31 -22.63
CA ARG A 217 -2.63 9.63 -21.99
C ARG A 217 -1.81 10.60 -22.86
N PRO A 218 -2.07 11.90 -22.79
CA PRO A 218 -1.24 12.89 -23.48
C PRO A 218 0.21 12.80 -23.02
N ILE A 219 1.14 12.91 -23.97
CA ILE A 219 2.56 13.07 -23.66
C ILE A 219 2.71 14.38 -22.86
N PRO A 220 3.37 14.35 -21.68
CA PRO A 220 3.62 15.56 -20.91
C PRO A 220 4.32 16.60 -21.78
N ARG A 221 3.82 17.84 -21.76
CA ARG A 221 4.57 18.96 -22.35
C ARG A 221 5.83 19.11 -21.50
N ALA A 222 6.99 19.21 -22.13
CA ALA A 222 8.18 19.66 -21.41
C ALA A 222 7.81 21.00 -20.75
N GLU A 223 7.95 21.10 -19.43
CA GLU A 223 7.88 22.39 -18.77
C GLU A 223 8.96 23.26 -19.44
N GLU A 224 8.53 24.38 -20.03
CA GLU A 224 9.46 25.45 -20.34
C GLU A 224 10.15 25.78 -19.01
N GLU A 225 11.47 25.66 -18.95
CA GLU A 225 12.28 26.02 -17.79
C GLU A 225 11.86 27.43 -17.34
N THR A 226 11.01 27.54 -16.32
CA THR A 226 10.80 28.82 -15.64
C THR A 226 12.16 29.23 -15.10
N PRO A 227 12.69 30.41 -15.49
CA PRO A 227 13.95 30.88 -14.95
C PRO A 227 13.83 30.91 -13.43
N GLU A 228 14.80 30.33 -12.72
CA GLU A 228 14.92 30.48 -11.28
C GLU A 228 14.83 31.98 -10.92
N GLU A 229 13.71 32.41 -10.34
CA GLU A 229 13.68 33.70 -9.65
C GLU A 229 14.55 33.55 -8.40
N ASN A 230 15.81 34.01 -8.52
CA ASN A 230 16.65 34.36 -7.37
C ASN A 230 15.87 35.28 -6.42
N LYS A 231 15.52 34.79 -5.23
CA LYS A 231 15.26 35.62 -4.05
C LYS A 231 15.79 34.96 -2.79
#